data_AF-G2KRA0-F1
#
_entry.id   AF-G2KRA0-F1
#
_cell.length_a   1.000
_cell.length_b   1.000
_cell.length_c   1.000
_cell.angle_alpha   90.00
_cell.angle_beta   90.00
_cell.angle_gamma   90.00
#
_symmetry.space_group_name_H-M   'P 1'
#
loop_
_entity.id
_entity.type
_entity.pdbx_description
1 polymer ?
#
loop_
_entity_poly.entity_id
_entity_poly.type
_entity_poly.pdbx_seq_one_letter_code
_entity_poly.pdbx_strand_id
1 'polypeptide(L)'
;MTTDIRMMTTNTPNPFMQNQAHAGDRIALPIPPAPHIGIAPEDKPDTRFEMEIYARFMRHLRDVPNSRMDIKILAAIGFTADMMDVGDAMVAKTLVDMGLRAPRRAFPHSFLEFADRTQQRSAWDHTSSAPDSIVALQTHWNAIGEDRFASTSRTDFVTVNEFFPT
;
A
#
# COMPACT_ATOMS: atom_id res chain seq x y z
N MET A 1 18.04 -59.37 17.73
CA MET A 1 17.65 -58.26 18.61
C MET A 1 18.57 -57.10 18.27
N THR A 2 18.35 -56.38 17.17
CA THR A 2 17.37 -55.27 16.98
C THR A 2 17.79 -54.02 17.77
N THR A 3 18.50 -53.15 17.04
CA THR A 3 18.47 -51.67 16.96
C THR A 3 18.29 -50.83 18.24
N ASP A 4 19.19 -49.86 18.47
CA ASP A 4 18.81 -48.43 18.45
C ASP A 4 20.06 -47.51 18.47
N ILE A 5 20.41 -46.94 17.31
CA ILE A 5 21.38 -45.84 17.21
C ILE A 5 20.55 -44.56 17.18
N ARG A 6 20.49 -43.89 18.32
CA ARG A 6 19.80 -42.62 18.51
C ARG A 6 20.54 -41.52 17.74
N MET A 7 20.14 -41.25 16.50
CA MET A 7 20.57 -40.05 15.78
C MET A 7 19.94 -38.82 16.43
N MET A 8 20.74 -38.05 17.15
CA MET A 8 20.39 -36.69 17.55
C MET A 8 20.52 -35.78 16.32
N THR A 9 19.43 -35.61 15.59
CA THR A 9 19.34 -34.52 14.60
C THR A 9 19.16 -33.22 15.39
N THR A 10 20.22 -32.44 15.52
CA THR A 10 20.11 -31.05 15.97
C THR A 10 19.28 -30.30 14.94
N ASN A 11 18.04 -30.01 15.31
CA ASN A 11 17.10 -29.23 14.53
C ASN A 11 17.58 -27.77 14.52
N THR A 12 18.47 -27.43 13.58
CA THR A 12 18.89 -26.05 13.35
C THR A 12 17.72 -25.33 12.69
N PRO A 13 17.08 -24.33 13.33
CA PRO A 13 16.01 -23.59 12.67
C PRO A 13 16.60 -22.84 11.47
N ASN A 14 16.04 -23.10 10.28
CA ASN A 14 16.38 -22.40 9.04
C ASN A 14 16.19 -20.88 9.22
N PRO A 15 17.23 -20.05 9.06
CA PRO A 15 17.13 -18.59 9.21
C PRO A 15 16.26 -17.92 8.14
N PHE A 16 15.87 -18.66 7.09
CA PHE A 16 15.08 -18.16 5.98
C PHE A 16 13.58 -18.01 6.27
N MET A 17 13.06 -18.57 7.37
CA MET A 17 11.63 -18.45 7.72
C MET A 17 11.32 -17.40 8.78
N GLN A 18 12.33 -16.80 9.42
CA GLN A 18 12.13 -15.78 10.46
C GLN A 18 11.68 -14.42 9.88
N ASN A 19 11.87 -14.18 8.59
CA ASN A 19 11.62 -12.88 7.97
C ASN A 19 10.17 -12.62 7.52
N GLN A 20 9.24 -13.56 7.71
CA GLN A 20 7.82 -13.33 7.42
C GLN A 20 7.04 -12.74 8.61
N ALA A 21 7.59 -12.79 9.83
CA ALA A 21 6.88 -12.36 11.03
C ALA A 21 6.85 -10.84 11.26
N HIS A 22 7.65 -10.04 10.54
CA HIS A 22 7.65 -8.57 10.68
C HIS A 22 6.66 -7.84 9.75
N ALA A 23 5.86 -8.57 8.95
CA ALA A 23 4.91 -7.97 8.02
C ALA A 23 3.70 -7.31 8.71
N GLY A 24 3.41 -7.68 9.96
CA GLY A 24 2.24 -7.20 10.71
C GLY A 24 2.27 -5.71 11.07
N ASP A 25 3.45 -5.10 11.20
CA ASP A 25 3.60 -3.72 11.70
C ASP A 25 3.64 -2.64 10.61
N ARG A 26 3.66 -3.01 9.33
CA ARG A 26 3.85 -2.05 8.22
C ARG A 26 2.57 -1.67 7.48
N ILE A 27 1.45 -2.31 7.77
CA ILE A 27 0.23 -2.18 6.98
C ILE A 27 -0.99 -2.07 7.90
N ALA A 28 -1.78 -1.00 7.72
CA ALA A 28 -3.11 -0.86 8.28
C ALA A 28 -4.13 -0.92 7.13
N LEU A 29 -5.14 -1.77 7.25
CA LEU A 29 -6.18 -1.92 6.23
C LEU A 29 -7.22 -0.79 6.34
N PRO A 30 -7.89 -0.43 5.22
CA PRO A 30 -8.95 0.56 5.26
C PRO A 30 -10.10 0.05 6.14
N ILE A 31 -10.76 0.98 6.81
CA ILE A 31 -11.97 0.74 7.58
C ILE A 31 -13.16 0.97 6.63
N PRO A 32 -14.21 0.12 6.64
CA PRO A 32 -15.38 0.37 5.84
C PRO A 32 -15.95 1.76 6.16
N PRO A 33 -16.42 2.52 5.17
CA PRO A 33 -17.07 3.80 5.44
C PRO A 33 -18.27 3.52 6.34
N ALA A 34 -18.28 4.11 7.53
CA ALA A 34 -19.32 3.83 8.51
C ALA A 34 -20.68 4.25 7.93
N PRO A 35 -21.69 3.36 7.87
CA PRO A 35 -23.05 3.81 7.68
C PRO A 35 -23.33 4.73 8.87
N HIS A 36 -23.62 6.01 8.61
CA HIS A 36 -23.92 6.95 9.66
C HIS A 36 -25.13 6.39 10.42
N ILE A 37 -24.94 5.90 11.64
CA ILE A 37 -26.01 5.29 12.43
C ILE A 37 -27.12 6.33 12.58
N GLY A 38 -28.25 6.11 11.90
CA GLY A 38 -29.41 7.01 11.91
C GLY A 38 -29.63 7.85 10.65
N ILE A 39 -28.74 7.81 9.66
CA ILE A 39 -28.99 8.40 8.33
C ILE A 39 -28.98 7.26 7.32
N ALA A 40 -30.14 7.00 6.75
CA ALA A 40 -30.34 6.03 5.69
C ALA A 40 -29.26 6.26 4.59
N PRO A 41 -28.49 5.24 4.16
CA PRO A 41 -27.35 5.35 3.24
C PRO A 41 -27.75 5.70 1.78
N GLU A 42 -28.91 6.32 1.59
CA GLU A 42 -29.56 6.48 0.30
C GLU A 42 -29.05 7.69 -0.50
N ASP A 43 -28.61 8.77 0.17
CA ASP A 43 -28.61 10.11 -0.46
C ASP A 43 -27.23 10.76 -0.66
N LYS A 44 -26.12 10.08 -0.33
CA LYS A 44 -24.78 10.58 -0.64
C LYS A 44 -24.10 9.71 -1.70
N PRO A 45 -23.93 10.21 -2.94
CA PRO A 45 -23.27 9.45 -4.00
C PRO A 45 -21.84 9.05 -3.62
N ASP A 46 -21.15 9.89 -2.85
CA ASP A 46 -19.77 9.67 -2.39
C ASP A 46 -19.65 8.42 -1.50
N THR A 47 -20.60 8.19 -0.58
CA THR A 47 -20.56 7.03 0.33
C THR A 47 -20.78 5.71 -0.39
N ARG A 48 -21.62 5.69 -1.45
CA ARG A 48 -21.82 4.50 -2.28
C ARG A 48 -20.57 4.17 -3.08
N PHE A 49 -19.95 5.18 -3.65
CA PHE A 49 -18.70 5.05 -4.40
C PHE A 49 -17.55 4.53 -3.52
N GLU A 50 -17.36 5.11 -2.34
CA GLU A 50 -16.37 4.68 -1.35
C GLU A 50 -16.59 3.23 -0.90
N MET A 51 -17.84 2.86 -0.63
CA MET A 51 -18.21 1.51 -0.23
C MET A 51 -17.92 0.50 -1.34
N GLU A 52 -18.16 0.87 -2.60
CA GLU A 52 -17.88 0.01 -3.74
C GLU A 52 -16.37 -0.20 -3.94
N ILE A 53 -15.57 0.87 -3.84
CA ILE A 53 -14.10 0.78 -3.80
C ILE A 53 -13.66 -0.17 -2.69
N TYR A 54 -14.14 0.05 -1.46
CA TYR A 54 -13.79 -0.77 -0.30
C TYR A 54 -14.12 -2.25 -0.52
N ALA A 55 -15.34 -2.56 -0.94
CA ALA A 55 -15.81 -3.93 -1.10
C ALA A 55 -15.01 -4.69 -2.18
N ARG A 56 -14.77 -4.04 -3.33
CA ARG A 56 -14.00 -4.64 -4.44
C ARG A 56 -12.54 -4.83 -4.07
N PHE A 57 -11.92 -3.84 -3.45
CA PHE A 57 -10.55 -3.91 -2.95
C PHE A 57 -10.39 -5.05 -1.94
N MET A 58 -11.22 -5.10 -0.90
CA MET A 58 -11.13 -6.11 0.17
C MET A 58 -11.40 -7.52 -0.33
N ARG A 59 -12.30 -7.68 -1.31
CA ARG A 59 -12.55 -8.97 -1.98
C ARG A 59 -11.31 -9.44 -2.73
N HIS A 60 -10.75 -8.58 -3.59
CA HIS A 60 -9.55 -8.93 -4.36
C HIS A 60 -8.35 -9.21 -3.45
N LEU A 61 -8.18 -8.43 -2.37
CA LEU A 61 -7.13 -8.63 -1.39
C LEU A 61 -7.21 -10.00 -0.70
N ARG A 62 -8.43 -10.55 -0.53
CA ARG A 62 -8.64 -11.90 0.03
C ARG A 62 -8.34 -13.01 -0.98
N ASP A 63 -8.65 -12.78 -2.25
CA ASP A 63 -8.56 -13.79 -3.30
C ASP A 63 -7.12 -14.02 -3.80
N VAL A 64 -6.23 -13.02 -3.68
CA VAL A 64 -4.84 -13.15 -4.15
C VAL A 64 -4.01 -14.04 -3.18
N PRO A 65 -3.49 -15.21 -3.63
CA PRO A 65 -2.77 -16.15 -2.78
C PRO A 65 -1.33 -15.67 -2.44
N ASN A 66 -0.92 -15.96 -1.20
CA ASN A 66 0.42 -15.87 -0.59
C ASN A 66 1.50 -15.06 -1.34
N SER A 67 1.28 -13.75 -1.47
CA SER A 67 2.26 -12.79 -1.97
C SER A 67 2.55 -11.73 -0.91
N ARG A 68 3.68 -11.03 -1.05
CA ARG A 68 4.01 -9.91 -0.18
C ARG A 68 2.86 -8.89 -0.21
N MET A 69 2.44 -8.43 0.96
CA MET A 69 1.21 -7.66 1.12
C MET A 69 1.26 -6.30 0.39
N ASP A 70 2.43 -5.69 0.24
CA ASP A 70 2.64 -4.49 -0.58
C ASP A 70 2.26 -4.73 -2.06
N ILE A 71 2.68 -5.87 -2.62
CA ILE A 71 2.32 -6.29 -3.98
C ILE A 71 0.81 -6.56 -4.07
N LYS A 72 0.21 -7.19 -3.06
CA LYS A 72 -1.25 -7.45 -3.02
C LYS A 72 -2.06 -6.16 -3.04
N ILE A 73 -1.65 -5.18 -2.25
CA ILE A 73 -2.32 -3.88 -2.17
C ILE A 73 -2.24 -3.16 -3.51
N LEU A 74 -1.04 -3.10 -4.11
CA LEU A 74 -0.86 -2.46 -5.42
C LEU A 74 -1.72 -3.13 -6.51
N ALA A 75 -1.71 -4.47 -6.56
CA ALA A 75 -2.53 -5.22 -7.51
C ALA A 75 -4.04 -5.03 -7.27
N ALA A 76 -4.47 -5.03 -6.01
CA ALA A 76 -5.87 -4.80 -5.65
C ALA A 76 -6.35 -3.38 -5.98
N ILE A 77 -5.49 -2.37 -5.85
CA ILE A 77 -5.77 -1.00 -6.29
C ILE A 77 -5.99 -0.97 -7.80
N GLY A 78 -5.05 -1.53 -8.58
CA GLY A 78 -5.16 -1.57 -10.05
C GLY A 78 -6.41 -2.32 -10.51
N PHE A 79 -6.66 -3.50 -9.95
CA PHE A 79 -7.86 -4.28 -10.26
C PHE A 79 -9.16 -3.52 -9.94
N THR A 80 -9.20 -2.81 -8.81
CA THR A 80 -10.38 -2.03 -8.42
C THR A 80 -10.59 -0.85 -9.36
N ALA A 81 -9.51 -0.18 -9.77
CA ALA A 81 -9.54 0.90 -10.75
C ALA A 81 -10.10 0.42 -12.10
N ASP A 82 -9.59 -0.70 -12.62
CA ASP A 82 -10.06 -1.31 -13.87
C ASP A 82 -11.54 -1.71 -13.78
N MET A 83 -11.96 -2.26 -12.64
CA MET A 83 -13.36 -2.70 -12.43
C MET A 83 -14.35 -1.55 -12.28
N MET A 84 -13.88 -0.37 -11.89
CA MET A 84 -14.70 0.82 -11.67
C MET A 84 -14.56 1.86 -12.78
N ASP A 85 -13.69 1.63 -13.77
CA ASP A 85 -13.36 2.56 -14.85
C ASP A 85 -12.94 3.95 -14.32
N VAL A 86 -12.10 3.94 -13.27
CA VAL A 86 -11.54 5.15 -12.65
C VAL A 86 -10.01 5.04 -12.55
N GLY A 87 -9.34 6.17 -12.31
CA GLY A 87 -7.89 6.19 -12.12
C GLY A 87 -7.44 5.49 -10.83
N ASP A 88 -6.32 4.76 -10.90
CA ASP A 88 -5.68 4.09 -9.76
C ASP A 88 -5.33 5.04 -8.61
N ALA A 89 -4.93 6.27 -8.92
CA ALA A 89 -4.67 7.33 -7.95
C ALA A 89 -5.90 7.71 -7.14
N MET A 90 -7.08 7.73 -7.78
CA MET A 90 -8.35 8.04 -7.11
C MET A 90 -8.70 6.94 -6.13
N VAL A 91 -8.63 5.67 -6.55
CA VAL A 91 -8.86 4.50 -5.70
C VAL A 91 -7.90 4.51 -4.50
N ALA A 92 -6.61 4.70 -4.75
CA ALA A 92 -5.59 4.77 -3.70
C ALA A 92 -5.89 5.90 -2.70
N LYS A 93 -6.25 7.09 -3.18
CA LYS A 93 -6.62 8.23 -2.33
C LYS A 93 -7.82 7.89 -1.46
N THR A 94 -8.89 7.35 -2.04
CA THR A 94 -10.10 6.98 -1.28
C THR A 94 -9.80 5.94 -0.21
N LEU A 95 -8.99 4.91 -0.54
CA LEU A 95 -8.57 3.91 0.44
C LEU A 95 -7.73 4.52 1.58
N VAL A 96 -6.85 5.47 1.29
CA VAL A 96 -6.04 6.19 2.29
C VAL A 96 -6.90 7.08 3.19
N ASP A 97 -7.90 7.75 2.60
CA ASP A 97 -8.91 8.53 3.34
C ASP A 97 -9.71 7.63 4.29
N MET A 98 -9.99 6.38 3.89
CA MET A 98 -10.59 5.33 4.72
C MET A 98 -9.61 4.64 5.69
N GLY A 99 -8.36 5.07 5.76
CA GLY A 99 -7.38 4.57 6.75
C GLY A 99 -6.38 3.53 6.26
N LEU A 100 -6.32 3.23 4.95
CA LEU A 100 -5.24 2.38 4.41
C LEU A 100 -3.88 3.03 4.69
N ARG A 101 -2.98 2.28 5.33
CA ARG A 101 -1.57 2.63 5.53
C ARG A 101 -0.74 1.48 5.01
N ALA A 102 0.24 1.77 4.17
CA ALA A 102 1.12 0.76 3.60
C ALA A 102 2.46 1.41 3.22
N PRO A 103 3.51 0.60 2.96
CA PRO A 103 4.76 1.10 2.39
C PRO A 103 4.52 1.80 1.05
N ARG A 104 5.37 2.75 0.65
CA ARG A 104 5.26 3.51 -0.61
C ARG A 104 5.17 2.60 -1.83
N ARG A 105 5.88 1.47 -1.81
CA ARG A 105 5.85 0.45 -2.88
C ARG A 105 4.47 -0.20 -3.11
N ALA A 106 3.56 -0.09 -2.15
CA ALA A 106 2.20 -0.62 -2.26
C ALA A 106 1.25 0.28 -3.02
N PHE A 107 1.67 1.50 -3.39
CA PHE A 107 0.83 2.49 -4.03
C PHE A 107 1.24 2.77 -5.48
N PRO A 108 0.28 3.14 -6.35
CA PRO A 108 0.59 3.52 -7.72
C PRO A 108 1.41 4.83 -7.77
N HIS A 109 2.22 4.98 -8.81
CA HIS A 109 3.13 6.12 -8.95
C HIS A 109 2.37 7.46 -9.01
N SER A 110 1.25 7.48 -9.73
CA SER A 110 0.32 8.62 -9.84
C SER A 110 -0.16 9.13 -8.47
N PHE A 111 -0.47 8.22 -7.55
CA PHE A 111 -0.84 8.57 -6.18
C PHE A 111 0.35 9.10 -5.37
N LEU A 112 1.52 8.47 -5.49
CA LEU A 112 2.72 8.91 -4.77
C LEU A 112 3.12 10.33 -5.17
N GLU A 113 3.06 10.67 -6.46
CA GLU A 113 3.32 12.02 -6.94
C GLU A 113 2.33 13.04 -6.35
N PHE A 114 1.05 12.68 -6.31
CA PHE A 114 0.02 13.49 -5.65
C PHE A 114 0.31 13.70 -4.16
N ALA A 115 0.67 12.64 -3.44
CA ALA A 115 0.98 12.70 -2.02
C ALA A 115 2.20 13.58 -1.75
N ASP A 116 3.28 13.39 -2.50
CA ASP A 116 4.51 14.17 -2.38
C ASP A 116 4.27 15.65 -2.69
N ARG A 117 3.51 15.96 -3.76
CA ARG A 117 3.16 17.35 -4.13
C ARG A 117 2.28 18.03 -3.09
N THR A 118 1.33 17.30 -2.51
CA THR A 118 0.44 17.81 -1.46
C THR A 118 1.22 18.15 -0.19
N GLN A 119 2.22 17.33 0.16
CA GLN A 119 3.10 17.58 1.29
C GLN A 119 4.04 18.76 1.07
N GLN A 120 4.65 18.85 -0.11
CA GLN A 120 5.45 20.02 -0.49
C GLN A 120 4.63 21.30 -0.39
N ARG A 121 3.36 21.24 -0.82
CA ARG A 121 2.41 22.36 -0.70
C ARG A 121 2.20 22.85 0.73
N SER A 122 1.88 21.93 1.63
CA SER A 122 1.71 22.27 3.03
C SER A 122 2.99 22.81 3.69
N ALA A 123 4.18 22.51 3.15
CA ALA A 123 5.44 23.02 3.68
C ALA A 123 5.72 24.49 3.29
N TRP A 124 5.26 24.94 2.11
CA TRP A 124 5.45 26.33 1.67
C TRP A 124 4.28 27.25 2.01
N ASP A 125 3.07 26.70 2.19
CA ASP A 125 1.87 27.45 2.54
C ASP A 125 1.34 27.03 3.90
N HIS A 126 1.54 27.88 4.90
CA HIS A 126 1.08 27.63 6.27
C HIS A 126 -0.45 27.78 6.39
N THR A 127 -1.14 28.26 5.34
CA THR A 127 -2.60 28.40 5.31
C THR A 127 -3.33 27.22 4.66
N SER A 128 -2.63 26.40 3.86
CA SER A 128 -3.21 25.17 3.30
C SER A 128 -2.60 23.93 3.95
N SER A 129 -3.33 23.37 4.92
CA SER A 129 -2.97 22.10 5.55
C SER A 129 -3.25 20.94 4.60
N ALA A 130 -2.33 19.98 4.52
CA ALA A 130 -2.58 18.73 3.82
C ALA A 130 -3.75 17.97 4.47
N PRO A 131 -4.50 17.14 3.72
CA PRO A 131 -5.56 16.33 4.30
C PRO A 131 -5.02 15.44 5.44
N ASP A 132 -5.79 15.29 6.52
CA ASP A 132 -5.41 14.49 7.70
C ASP A 132 -4.97 13.07 7.34
N SER A 133 -5.61 12.47 6.32
CA SER A 133 -5.29 11.14 5.81
C SER A 133 -3.86 11.05 5.23
N ILE A 134 -3.42 12.10 4.51
CA ILE A 134 -2.07 12.20 3.92
C ILE A 134 -1.02 12.47 5.00
N VAL A 135 -1.34 13.31 5.99
CA VAL A 135 -0.46 13.55 7.14
C VAL A 135 -0.25 12.26 7.93
N ALA A 136 -1.33 11.53 8.22
CA ALA A 136 -1.25 10.25 8.91
C ALA A 136 -0.50 9.19 8.09
N LEU A 137 -0.63 9.18 6.76
CA LEU A 137 0.17 8.31 5.89
C LEU A 137 1.66 8.68 5.92
N GLN A 138 1.99 9.97 6.00
CA GLN A 138 3.36 10.43 6.16
C GLN A 138 3.97 10.00 7.50
N THR A 139 3.22 10.17 8.58
CA THR A 139 3.64 9.71 9.91
C THR A 139 3.91 8.21 9.89
N HIS A 140 3.06 7.44 9.21
CA HIS A 140 3.28 6.00 9.00
C HIS A 140 4.58 5.71 8.26
N TRP A 141 4.86 6.38 7.14
CA TRP A 141 6.11 6.21 6.38
C TRP A 141 7.35 6.55 7.20
N ASN A 142 7.30 7.64 7.97
CA ASN A 142 8.38 8.02 8.88
C ASN A 142 8.61 6.96 9.97
N ALA A 143 7.54 6.37 10.51
CA ALA A 143 7.62 5.35 11.55
C ALA A 143 8.24 4.03 11.05
N ILE A 144 7.96 3.64 9.80
CA ILE A 144 8.55 2.43 9.19
C ILE A 144 9.95 2.67 8.60
N GLY A 145 10.47 3.91 8.68
CA GLY A 145 11.79 4.31 8.20
C GLY A 145 11.90 4.40 6.68
N GLU A 146 10.80 4.64 5.96
CA GLU A 146 10.88 4.90 4.52
C GLU A 146 11.38 6.33 4.24
N ASP A 147 12.40 6.43 3.39
CA ASP A 147 12.99 7.71 3.02
C ASP A 147 12.02 8.52 2.13
N ARG A 148 11.90 9.82 2.40
CA ARG A 148 11.02 10.75 1.68
C ARG A 148 11.37 10.83 0.19
N PHE A 149 12.61 10.50 -0.16
CA PHE A 149 13.13 10.54 -1.53
C PHE A 149 13.17 9.17 -2.23
N ALA A 150 12.68 8.10 -1.59
CA ALA A 150 12.71 6.76 -2.18
C ALA A 150 11.84 6.62 -3.46
N SER A 151 10.91 7.54 -3.71
CA SER A 151 10.13 7.60 -4.96
C SER A 151 10.96 8.07 -6.15
N THR A 152 11.97 8.92 -5.92
CA THR A 152 12.78 9.53 -7.00
C THR A 152 13.94 8.63 -7.44
N SER A 153 14.43 7.73 -6.58
CA SER A 153 15.65 6.97 -6.86
C SER A 153 15.50 5.77 -7.81
N ARG A 154 14.31 5.51 -8.37
CA ARG A 154 14.05 4.28 -9.15
C ARG A 154 13.89 4.46 -10.66
N THR A 155 13.92 5.68 -11.20
CA THR A 155 13.58 5.91 -12.63
C THR A 155 14.62 6.67 -13.45
N ASP A 156 15.89 6.70 -13.03
CA ASP A 156 16.98 7.25 -13.86
C ASP A 156 18.00 6.17 -14.24
N PHE A 157 17.55 5.13 -14.95
CA PHE A 157 18.46 4.38 -15.82
C PHE A 157 18.41 5.01 -17.20
N VAL A 158 19.14 6.12 -17.37
CA VAL A 158 19.52 6.60 -18.70
C VAL A 158 20.36 5.49 -19.33
N THR A 159 19.74 4.71 -20.21
CA THR A 159 20.47 3.76 -21.05
C THR A 159 21.13 4.59 -22.14
N VAL A 160 22.32 5.14 -21.88
CA VAL A 160 23.16 5.68 -22.97
C VAL A 160 23.78 4.48 -23.67
N ASN A 161 23.02 3.84 -24.55
CA ASN A 161 23.54 2.81 -25.43
C ASN A 161 23.37 3.28 -26.88
N GLU A 162 24.28 4.15 -27.31
CA GLU A 162 24.65 4.20 -28.73
C GLU A 162 26.16 4.01 -28.83
N PHE A 163 26.51 2.73 -28.96
CA PHE A 163 27.80 2.25 -29.42
C PHE A 163 27.62 1.92 -30.91
N PHE A 164 28.36 2.59 -31.80
CA PHE A 164 28.77 2.03 -33.09
C PHE A 164 30.11 2.67 -33.53
N PRO A 165 30.92 1.95 -34.33
CA PRO A 165 32.34 1.81 -34.09
C PRO A 165 33.22 2.37 -35.22
N THR A 166 34.53 2.44 -34.91
CA THR A 166 35.72 2.70 -35.75
C THR A 166 35.79 4.01 -36.52
#